data_AF-A0AA45TZP1-F1
#
_entry.id   AF-A0AA45TZP1-F1
#
_cell.length_a   1.000
_cell.length_b   1.000
_cell.length_c   1.000
_cell.angle_alpha   90.00
_cell.angle_beta   90.00
_cell.angle_gamma   90.00
#
_symmetry.space_group_name_H-M   'P 1'
#
loop_
_entity.id
_entity.type
_entity.pdbx_description
1 polymer ?
#
loop_
_entity_poly.entity_id
_entity_poly.type
_entity_poly.pdbx_seq_one_letter_code
_entity_poly.pdbx_strand_id
1 'polypeptide(L)'
;GLGGAAFAYVTQWFTNAVDYPLNVGGRPLHSVPTNLPITFELAVLSAALTVFGALMLLFGFPHVTHPVFDVESFRSASVDGFWASVAVDGEDAPKVEAALRELGARQVSVVAEGAR
;
A
#
# COMPACT_ATOMS: atom_id res chain seq x y z
N GLY A 1 4.52 13.03 4.36
CA GLY A 1 5.21 13.46 5.58
C GLY A 1 5.70 14.89 5.45
N LEU A 2 7.01 15.07 5.28
CA LEU A 2 7.64 16.40 5.21
C LEU A 2 7.04 17.31 4.13
N GLY A 3 6.76 16.77 2.94
CA GLY A 3 6.11 17.53 1.88
C GLY A 3 4.74 18.08 2.28
N GLY A 4 3.91 17.29 2.96
CA GLY A 4 2.61 17.74 3.46
C GLY A 4 2.73 18.76 4.59
N ALA A 5 3.70 18.58 5.50
CA ALA A 5 3.99 19.57 6.55
C ALA A 5 4.41 20.92 5.96
N ALA A 6 5.36 20.91 5.01
CA ALA A 6 5.83 22.12 4.34
C ALA A 6 4.70 22.78 3.56
N PHE A 7 3.92 22.01 2.80
CA PHE A 7 2.77 22.51 2.06
C PHE A 7 1.74 23.18 2.99
N ALA A 8 1.40 22.53 4.10
CA ALA A 8 0.46 23.07 5.08
C ALA A 8 0.96 24.37 5.70
N TYR A 9 2.21 24.39 6.16
CA TYR A 9 2.79 25.52 6.86
C TYR A 9 2.96 26.73 5.94
N VAL A 10 3.45 26.51 4.72
CA VAL A 10 3.60 27.56 3.70
C VAL A 10 2.24 28.13 3.31
N THR A 11 1.23 27.28 3.10
CA THR A 11 -0.12 27.73 2.75
C THR A 11 -0.74 28.57 3.86
N GLN A 12 -0.62 28.15 5.12
CA GLN A 12 -1.12 28.90 6.28
C GLN A 12 -0.40 30.25 6.45
N TRP A 13 0.92 30.28 6.29
CA TRP A 13 1.69 31.51 6.37
C TRP A 13 1.33 32.46 5.22
N PHE A 14 1.29 31.96 3.99
CA PHE A 14 0.98 32.77 2.81
C PHE A 14 -0.41 33.39 2.91
N THR A 15 -1.42 32.59 3.23
CA THR A 15 -2.81 33.08 3.33
C THR A 15 -3.02 34.10 4.45
N ASN A 16 -2.46 33.86 5.64
CA ASN A 16 -2.68 34.75 6.78
C ASN A 16 -1.77 35.98 6.82
N ALA A 17 -0.54 35.90 6.27
CA ALA A 17 0.45 36.97 6.40
C ALA A 17 0.73 37.74 5.11
N VAL A 18 0.41 37.17 3.94
CA VAL A 18 0.78 37.76 2.64
C VAL A 18 -0.45 38.08 1.79
N ASP A 19 -1.27 37.08 1.48
CA ASP A 19 -2.37 37.20 0.51
C ASP A 19 -3.55 38.02 1.07
N TYR A 20 -4.06 37.64 2.24
CA TYR A 20 -5.21 38.31 2.84
C TYR A 20 -5.07 38.42 4.37
N PRO A 21 -4.28 39.41 4.84
CA PRO A 21 -4.03 39.58 6.27
C PRO A 21 -5.28 40.05 7.01
N LEU A 22 -5.89 39.12 7.74
CA LEU A 22 -7.08 39.36 8.55
C LEU A 22 -6.71 39.52 10.03
N ASN A 23 -7.18 40.60 10.65
CA ASN A 23 -7.08 40.75 12.10
C ASN A 23 -8.19 39.94 12.78
N VAL A 24 -7.84 38.73 13.23
CA VAL A 24 -8.75 37.86 14.00
C VAL A 24 -8.38 37.90 15.49
N GLY A 25 -9.12 38.71 16.24
CA GLY A 25 -8.98 38.80 17.71
C GLY A 25 -7.65 39.40 18.18
N GLY A 26 -7.04 40.30 17.40
CA GLY A 26 -5.82 41.02 17.77
C GLY A 26 -4.54 40.19 17.78
N ARG A 27 -4.58 38.98 17.22
CA ARG A 27 -3.43 38.06 17.21
C ARG A 27 -2.45 38.42 16.09
N PRO A 28 -1.16 38.04 16.23
CA PRO A 28 -0.20 38.15 15.14
C PRO A 28 -0.68 37.39 13.89
N LEU A 29 -0.46 37.97 12.70
CA LEU A 29 -0.82 37.37 11.41
C LEU A 29 -0.09 36.03 11.17
N HIS A 30 1.06 35.82 11.83
CA HIS A 30 1.76 34.55 11.85
C HIS A 30 2.02 34.11 13.29
N SER A 31 1.60 32.88 13.61
CA SER A 31 1.75 32.27 14.93
C SER A 31 2.10 30.79 14.77
N VAL A 32 3.35 30.44 15.09
CA VAL A 32 3.82 29.04 15.03
C VAL A 32 2.95 28.10 15.86
N PRO A 33 2.59 28.43 17.13
CA PRO A 33 1.75 27.55 17.94
C PRO A 33 0.36 27.30 17.33
N THR A 34 -0.20 28.30 16.65
CA THR A 34 -1.53 28.18 16.02
C THR A 34 -1.48 27.35 14.74
N ASN A 35 -0.37 27.38 14.01
CA ASN A 35 -0.22 26.66 12.75
C ASN A 35 0.24 25.20 12.92
N LEU A 36 0.77 24.85 14.09
CA LEU A 36 1.30 23.51 14.38
C LEU A 36 0.26 22.39 14.24
N PRO A 37 -0.98 22.50 14.79
CA PRO A 37 -1.96 21.43 14.67
C PRO A 37 -2.27 21.05 13.22
N ILE A 38 -2.57 22.03 12.35
CA ILE A 38 -2.88 21.78 10.94
C ILE A 38 -1.66 21.23 10.20
N THR A 39 -0.47 21.76 10.51
CA THR A 39 0.79 21.28 9.91
C THR A 39 1.06 19.82 10.26
N PHE A 40 0.81 19.42 11.51
CA PHE A 40 0.93 18.04 11.97
C PHE A 40 -0.07 17.12 11.26
N GLU A 41 -1.34 17.49 11.19
CA GLU A 41 -2.37 16.69 10.53
C GLU A 41 -2.03 16.43 9.05
N LEU A 42 -1.61 17.45 8.31
CA LEU A 42 -1.22 17.28 6.90
C LEU A 42 0.11 16.51 6.75
N ALA A 43 1.01 16.59 7.72
CA ALA A 43 2.21 15.76 7.74
C ALA A 43 1.86 14.27 7.83
N VAL A 44 0.99 13.92 8.78
CA VAL A 44 0.54 12.54 9.03
C VAL A 44 -0.33 12.04 7.86
N LEU A 45 -1.31 12.82 7.42
CA LEU A 45 -2.18 12.48 6.30
C LEU A 45 -1.36 12.21 5.03
N SER A 46 -0.45 13.11 4.67
CA SER A 46 0.39 12.91 3.48
C SER A 46 1.32 11.70 3.63
N ALA A 47 1.84 11.42 4.84
CA ALA A 47 2.64 10.22 5.06
C ALA A 47 1.82 8.94 4.87
N ALA A 48 0.62 8.87 5.47
CA ALA A 48 -0.26 7.72 5.35
C ALA A 48 -0.68 7.46 3.90
N LEU A 49 -1.07 8.51 3.15
CA LEU A 49 -1.44 8.39 1.75
C LEU A 49 -0.26 7.98 0.87
N THR A 50 0.93 8.52 1.09
CA THR A 50 2.13 8.11 0.35
C THR A 50 2.47 6.65 0.62
N VAL A 51 2.45 6.19 1.88
CA VAL A 51 2.72 4.79 2.20
C VAL A 51 1.68 3.88 1.58
N PHE A 52 0.40 4.20 1.73
CA PHE A 52 -0.69 3.43 1.15
C PHE A 52 -0.56 3.31 -0.38
N GLY A 53 -0.39 4.44 -1.07
CA GLY A 53 -0.21 4.45 -2.52
C GLY A 53 1.07 3.75 -2.98
N ALA A 54 2.18 3.92 -2.28
CA ALA A 54 3.44 3.26 -2.60
C ALA A 54 3.35 1.73 -2.45
N LEU A 55 2.69 1.24 -1.39
CA LEU A 55 2.46 -0.20 -1.20
C LEU A 55 1.52 -0.77 -2.26
N MET A 56 0.49 -0.02 -2.67
CA MET A 56 -0.35 -0.44 -3.79
C MET A 56 0.47 -0.60 -5.06
N LEU A 57 1.31 0.37 -5.40
CA LEU A 57 2.16 0.30 -6.60
C LEU A 57 3.21 -0.82 -6.51
N LEU A 58 3.88 -0.95 -5.35
CA LEU A 58 4.93 -1.95 -5.15
C LEU A 58 4.39 -3.38 -5.21
N PHE A 59 3.18 -3.61 -4.70
CA PHE A 59 2.52 -4.91 -4.74
C PHE A 59 1.66 -5.13 -5.99
N GLY A 60 1.63 -4.16 -6.91
CA GLY A 60 0.86 -4.27 -8.16
C GLY A 60 -0.65 -4.25 -7.98
N PHE A 61 -1.15 -3.69 -6.88
CA PHE A 61 -2.59 -3.51 -6.66
C PHE A 61 -3.15 -2.35 -7.52
N PRO A 62 -4.42 -2.44 -7.97
CA PRO A 62 -5.36 -3.54 -7.76
C PRO A 62 -5.13 -4.72 -8.72
N HIS A 63 -4.73 -5.87 -8.18
CA HIS A 63 -4.67 -7.13 -8.90
C HIS A 63 -5.75 -8.04 -8.32
N VAL A 64 -6.94 -7.97 -8.92
CA VAL A 64 -8.15 -8.60 -8.38
C VAL A 64 -8.31 -10.06 -8.80
N THR A 65 -7.61 -10.50 -9.85
CA THR A 65 -7.67 -11.86 -10.38
C THR A 65 -6.27 -12.43 -10.49
N HIS A 66 -6.01 -13.53 -9.79
CA HIS A 66 -4.79 -14.32 -9.92
C HIS A 66 -5.20 -15.78 -10.18
N PRO A 67 -4.55 -16.52 -11.10
CA PRO A 67 -4.97 -17.89 -11.47
C PRO A 67 -5.07 -18.86 -10.29
N VAL A 68 -4.24 -18.67 -9.25
CA VAL A 68 -4.31 -19.50 -8.03
C VAL A 68 -5.66 -19.43 -7.30
N PHE A 69 -6.47 -18.38 -7.54
CA PHE A 69 -7.80 -18.25 -6.97
C PHE A 69 -8.82 -19.21 -7.60
N ASP A 70 -8.53 -19.80 -8.78
CA ASP A 70 -9.38 -20.82 -9.41
C ASP A 70 -9.29 -22.18 -8.70
N VAL A 71 -8.28 -22.36 -7.84
CA VAL A 71 -8.11 -23.59 -7.05
C VAL A 71 -8.93 -23.48 -5.76
N GLU A 72 -10.02 -24.24 -5.68
CA GLU A 72 -10.96 -24.17 -4.55
C GLU A 72 -10.29 -24.41 -3.18
N SER A 73 -9.31 -25.30 -3.10
CA SER A 73 -8.56 -25.56 -1.87
C SER A 73 -7.66 -24.38 -1.43
N PHE A 74 -7.29 -23.48 -2.34
CA PHE A 74 -6.47 -22.30 -2.04
C PHE A 74 -7.21 -21.32 -1.12
N ARG A 75 -8.54 -21.41 -0.97
CA ARG A 75 -9.30 -20.62 0.03
C ARG A 75 -8.78 -20.81 1.46
N SER A 76 -8.17 -21.96 1.76
CA SER A 76 -7.53 -22.20 3.06
C SER A 76 -6.32 -21.29 3.33
N ALA A 77 -5.72 -20.67 2.31
CA ALA A 77 -4.51 -19.85 2.44
C ALA A 77 -4.67 -18.63 3.36
N SER A 78 -5.89 -18.12 3.52
CA SER A 78 -6.21 -17.01 4.42
C SER A 78 -6.81 -17.44 5.76
N VAL A 79 -6.87 -18.74 6.04
CA VAL A 79 -7.55 -19.30 7.22
C VAL A 79 -6.58 -20.14 8.05
N ASP A 80 -6.17 -21.30 7.54
CA ASP A 80 -5.40 -22.31 8.27
C ASP A 80 -4.35 -23.05 7.42
N GLY A 81 -4.36 -22.87 6.10
CA GLY A 81 -3.45 -23.51 5.16
C GLY A 81 -2.22 -22.66 4.85
N PHE A 82 -1.05 -23.29 4.79
CA PHE A 82 0.16 -22.69 4.25
C PHE A 82 0.36 -23.15 2.81
N TRP A 83 0.57 -22.20 1.90
CA TRP A 83 0.71 -22.45 0.47
C TRP A 83 2.05 -21.90 -0.05
N ALA A 84 2.70 -22.67 -0.91
CA ALA A 84 3.88 -22.24 -1.65
C ALA A 84 3.54 -22.27 -3.14
N SER A 85 3.79 -21.16 -3.83
CA SER A 85 3.61 -21.04 -5.27
C SER A 85 4.98 -21.01 -5.95
N VAL A 86 5.14 -21.82 -6.99
CA VAL A 86 6.38 -21.88 -7.78
C VAL A 86 5.99 -21.68 -9.24
N ALA A 87 6.55 -20.64 -9.86
CA ALA A 87 6.45 -20.45 -11.30
C ALA A 87 7.40 -21.43 -11.98
N VAL A 88 6.86 -22.21 -12.93
CA VAL A 88 7.60 -23.25 -13.65
C VAL A 88 7.25 -23.18 -15.12
N ASP A 89 8.20 -23.54 -15.98
CA ASP A 89 7.91 -23.82 -17.37
C ASP A 89 7.11 -25.12 -17.49
N GLY A 90 6.24 -25.22 -18.51
CA GLY A 90 5.29 -26.33 -18.64
C GLY A 90 5.93 -27.72 -18.69
N GLU A 91 7.17 -27.83 -19.18
CA GLU A 91 7.91 -29.09 -19.25
C GLU A 91 8.40 -29.57 -17.88
N ASP A 92 8.69 -28.66 -16.95
CA ASP A 92 9.23 -28.97 -15.63
C ASP A 92 8.15 -29.22 -14.56
N ALA A 93 6.89 -28.88 -14.86
CA ALA A 93 5.78 -29.00 -13.92
C ALA A 93 5.65 -30.40 -13.25
N PRO A 94 5.74 -31.53 -13.99
CA PRO A 94 5.63 -32.86 -13.36
C PRO A 94 6.77 -33.17 -12.38
N LYS A 95 7.98 -32.70 -12.70
CA LYS A 95 9.17 -32.90 -11.86
C LYS A 95 9.06 -32.09 -10.56
N VAL A 96 8.62 -30.85 -10.66
CA VAL A 96 8.42 -29.97 -9.49
C VAL A 96 7.28 -30.48 -8.62
N GLU A 97 6.19 -30.97 -9.21
CA GLU A 97 5.10 -31.60 -8.46
C GLU A 97 5.59 -32.80 -7.65
N ALA A 98 6.39 -33.69 -8.25
CA ALA A 98 6.96 -34.85 -7.55
C ALA A 98 7.85 -34.41 -6.37
N ALA A 99 8.71 -33.42 -6.59
CA ALA A 99 9.58 -32.88 -5.55
C ALA A 99 8.80 -32.25 -4.39
N LEU A 100 7.72 -31.50 -4.66
CA LEU A 100 6.87 -30.92 -3.63
C LEU A 100 6.16 -31.99 -2.80
N ARG A 101 5.70 -33.08 -3.42
CA ARG A 101 5.11 -34.21 -2.70
C ARG A 101 6.13 -34.91 -1.80
N GLU A 102 7.37 -35.08 -2.27
CA GLU A 102 8.46 -35.65 -1.47
C GLU A 102 8.79 -34.78 -0.25
N LEU A 103 8.73 -33.45 -0.40
CA LEU A 103 8.89 -32.48 0.69
C LEU A 103 7.72 -32.46 1.69
N GLY A 104 6.65 -33.25 1.46
CA GLY A 104 5.52 -33.39 2.37
C GLY A 104 4.32 -32.49 2.06
N ALA A 105 4.22 -31.95 0.83
CA ALA A 105 3.04 -31.21 0.41
C ALA A 105 1.79 -32.12 0.47
N ARG A 106 0.79 -31.71 1.27
CA ARG A 106 -0.47 -32.45 1.41
C ARG A 106 -1.32 -32.43 0.14
N GLN A 107 -1.22 -31.34 -0.61
CA GLN A 107 -1.90 -31.14 -1.87
C GLN A 107 -0.98 -30.36 -2.82
N VAL A 108 -0.99 -30.75 -4.10
CA VAL A 108 -0.32 -30.03 -5.18
C VAL A 108 -1.34 -29.81 -6.29
N SER A 109 -1.35 -28.62 -6.89
CA SER A 109 -2.25 -28.28 -7.98
C SER A 109 -1.50 -27.42 -8.98
N VAL A 110 -1.55 -27.81 -10.25
CA VAL A 110 -0.91 -27.08 -11.35
C VAL A 110 -1.96 -26.17 -11.97
N VAL A 111 -1.63 -24.89 -12.07
CA VAL A 111 -2.51 -23.86 -12.63
C VAL A 111 -1.81 -23.20 -13.80
N ALA A 112 -2.50 -23.08 -14.93
CA ALA A 112 -1.99 -22.35 -16.07
C ALA A 112 -2.11 -20.85 -15.81
N GLU A 113 -1.01 -20.11 -15.99
CA GLU A 113 -1.07 -18.65 -15.97
C GLU A 113 -1.71 -18.18 -17.29
N GLY A 114 -2.87 -17.51 -17.20
CA GLY A 114 -3.48 -16.88 -18.37
C GLY A 114 -2.56 -15.78 -18.92
N ALA A 115 -2.56 -15.57 -20.24
CA ALA A 115 -1.79 -14.48 -20.85
C ALA A 115 -2.22 -13.14 -20.22
N ARG A 116 -1.24 -12.44 -19.63
CA ARG A 116 -1.42 -11.10 -19.07
C ARG A 116 -1.61 -10.06 -20.16
#